data_AF-A0A8J6N7C5-F1
#
_entry.id   AF-A0A8J6N7C5-F1
#
_cell.length_a   1.000
_cell.length_b   1.000
_cell.length_c   1.000
_cell.angle_alpha   90.00
_cell.angle_beta   90.00
_cell.angle_gamma   90.00
#
_symmetry.space_group_name_H-M   'P 1'
#
loop_
_entity.id
_entity.type
_entity.pdbx_description
1 polymer ?
#
loop_
_entity_poly.entity_id
_entity_poly.type
_entity_poly.pdbx_seq_one_letter_code
_entity_poly.pdbx_strand_id
1 'polypeptide(L)' 'YDNGDGTITCEGGFSDGSSAAGVKMSVTEAGGKVLIEGKMNEDSEFTFKKPEGDYTVIFDAGPGHAVKVPGSEITE' A
#
# COMPACT_ATOMS: atom_id res chain seq x y z
N TYR A 1 -1.13 -7.49 4.47
CA TYR A 1 -2.02 -8.61 4.80
C TYR A 1 -3.46 -8.14 4.74
N ASP A 2 -4.38 -9.05 4.45
CA ASP A 2 -5.82 -8.85 4.56
C ASP A 2 -6.21 -9.06 6.03
N ASN A 3 -6.93 -8.12 6.62
CA ASN A 3 -7.29 -8.20 8.03
C ASN A 3 -8.51 -9.11 8.27
N GLY A 4 -9.14 -9.63 7.22
CA GLY A 4 -10.35 -10.47 7.30
C GLY A 4 -11.62 -9.70 7.70
N ASP A 5 -11.51 -8.38 7.88
CA ASP A 5 -12.61 -7.49 8.29
C ASP A 5 -13.02 -6.49 7.19
N GLY A 6 -12.54 -6.72 5.96
CA GLY A 6 -12.74 -5.83 4.82
C GLY A 6 -11.72 -4.70 4.74
N THR A 7 -10.67 -4.72 5.56
CA THR A 7 -9.52 -3.82 5.45
C THR A 7 -8.23 -4.56 5.12
N ILE A 8 -7.31 -3.85 4.49
CA ILE A 8 -5.96 -4.30 4.19
C ILE A 8 -4.99 -3.43 4.97
N THR A 9 -3.98 -4.05 5.57
CA THR A 9 -2.82 -3.33 6.12
C THR A 9 -1.56 -3.67 5.33
N CYS A 10 -0.86 -2.62 4.91
CA CYS A 10 0.44 -2.69 4.28
C CYS A 10 1.50 -2.18 5.24
N GLU A 11 2.53 -2.98 5.48
CA GLU A 11 3.73 -2.58 6.22
C GLU A 11 4.87 -2.32 5.23
N GLY A 12 5.74 -1.36 5.55
CA GLY A 12 6.94 -1.10 4.78
C GLY A 12 8.13 -0.68 5.64
N GLY A 13 9.31 -0.73 5.06
CA GLY A 13 10.54 -0.32 5.69
C GLY A 13 11.67 -0.19 4.66
N PHE A 14 12.66 0.63 4.96
CA PHE A 14 13.86 0.74 4.13
C PHE A 14 14.93 -0.27 4.57
N SER A 15 15.76 -0.72 3.62
CA SER A 15 16.80 -1.71 3.89
C SER A 15 17.92 -1.21 4.83
N ASP A 16 18.02 0.10 5.02
CA ASP A 16 18.93 0.73 5.97
C ASP A 16 18.35 0.79 7.41
N GLY A 17 17.13 0.27 7.61
CA GLY A 17 16.45 0.24 8.90
C GLY A 17 15.73 1.54 9.26
N SER A 18 15.70 2.53 8.37
CA SER A 18 14.93 3.76 8.60
C SER A 18 13.42 3.53 8.43
N SER A 19 12.63 4.37 9.11
CA SER A 19 11.17 4.34 9.08
C SER A 19 10.64 4.70 7.69
N ALA A 20 9.57 4.02 7.26
CA ALA A 20 8.84 4.37 6.05
C ALA A 20 7.67 5.33 6.30
N ALA A 21 7.55 5.88 7.52
CA ALA A 21 6.55 6.91 7.84
C ALA A 21 6.57 8.05 6.82
N GLY A 22 5.38 8.44 6.35
CA GLY A 22 5.23 9.50 5.36
C GLY A 22 5.45 9.09 3.90
N VAL A 23 5.90 7.85 3.62
CA VAL A 23 5.95 7.30 2.26
C VAL A 23 4.56 7.39 1.63
N LYS A 24 4.49 7.88 0.39
CA LYS A 24 3.22 8.06 -0.31
C LYS A 24 2.67 6.70 -0.69
N MET A 25 1.40 6.49 -0.37
CA MET A 25 0.65 5.28 -0.69
C MET A 25 -0.46 5.61 -1.68
N SER A 26 -0.67 4.74 -2.66
CA SER A 26 -1.84 4.80 -3.53
C SER A 26 -2.38 3.41 -3.85
N VAL A 27 -3.69 3.31 -3.99
CA VAL A 27 -4.39 2.10 -4.42
C VAL A 27 -5.09 2.42 -5.72
N THR A 28 -4.79 1.66 -6.77
CA THR A 28 -5.27 1.90 -8.14
C THR A 28 -6.08 0.73 -8.63
N GLU A 29 -7.14 0.98 -9.40
CA GLU A 29 -7.85 -0.08 -10.13
C GLU A 29 -7.03 -0.54 -11.35
N ALA A 30 -7.42 -1.65 -11.98
CA ALA A 30 -6.75 -2.19 -13.18
C ALA A 30 -6.57 -1.18 -14.33
N GLY A 31 -7.47 -0.19 -14.45
CA GLY A 31 -7.39 0.91 -15.43
C GLY A 31 -6.40 2.03 -15.08
N GLY A 32 -5.72 1.95 -13.93
CA GLY A 32 -4.74 2.94 -13.47
C GLY A 32 -5.34 4.16 -12.76
N LYS A 33 -6.66 4.22 -12.60
CA LYS A 33 -7.32 5.26 -11.79
C LYS A 33 -7.00 5.03 -10.32
N VAL A 34 -6.65 6.11 -9.63
CA VAL A 34 -6.43 6.08 -8.20
C VAL A 34 -7.77 6.05 -7.45
N LEU A 35 -7.93 5.06 -6.57
CA LEU A 35 -9.11 4.86 -5.72
C LEU A 35 -8.87 5.45 -4.32
N ILE A 36 -7.67 5.26 -3.77
CA ILE A 36 -7.29 5.66 -2.42
C ILE A 36 -5.88 6.23 -2.48
N GLU A 37 -5.63 7.33 -1.77
CA GLU A 37 -4.29 7.86 -1.52
C GLU A 37 -4.10 8.12 -0.04
N GLY A 38 -2.85 8.01 0.41
CA GLY A 38 -2.48 8.32 1.77
C GLY A 38 -0.98 8.31 1.97
N LYS A 39 -0.59 8.19 3.22
CA LYS A 39 0.81 8.02 3.63
C LYS A 39 0.88 6.97 4.71
N MET A 40 2.03 6.32 4.82
CA MET A 40 2.31 5.47 5.97
C MET A 40 2.31 6.29 7.27
N ASN A 41 1.78 5.70 8.34
CA ASN A 41 1.76 6.26 9.69
C ASN A 41 3.14 6.16 10.36
N GLU A 42 3.24 6.55 11.63
CA GLU A 42 4.49 6.54 12.40
C GLU A 42 5.07 5.12 12.59
N ASP A 43 4.20 4.11 12.56
CA ASP A 43 4.56 2.69 12.64
C ASP A 43 4.92 2.07 11.28
N SER A 44 5.01 2.88 10.22
CA SER A 44 5.28 2.44 8.83
C SER A 44 4.17 1.54 8.24
N GLU A 45 2.95 1.75 8.70
CA GLU A 45 1.75 1.04 8.26
C GLU A 45 0.83 1.93 7.43
N PHE A 46 0.11 1.32 6.51
CA PHE A 46 -0.98 1.95 5.77
C PHE A 46 -2.17 1.00 5.70
N THR A 47 -3.25 1.37 6.38
CA THR A 47 -4.51 0.61 6.41
C THR A 47 -5.59 1.30 5.58
N PHE A 48 -6.29 0.52 4.76
CA PHE A 48 -7.36 1.02 3.90
C PHE A 48 -8.47 -0.02 3.72
N LYS A 49 -9.65 0.43 3.30
CA LYS A 49 -10.76 -0.48 2.94
C LYS A 49 -10.41 -1.24 1.67
N LYS A 50 -10.54 -2.57 1.70
CA LYS A 50 -10.30 -3.43 0.55
C LYS A 50 -11.21 -3.03 -0.62
N PRO A 51 -10.67 -2.61 -1.77
CA PRO A 51 -11.48 -2.32 -2.95
C PRO A 51 -12.15 -3.59 -3.49
N GLU A 52 -13.29 -3.43 -4.15
CA GLU A 52 -13.87 -4.49 -4.96
C GLU A 52 -13.09 -4.63 -6.28
N GLY A 53 -12.94 -5.86 -6.76
CA GLY A 53 -12.24 -6.16 -8.02
C GLY A 53 -10.72 -6.09 -7.93
N ASP A 54 -10.07 -6.09 -9.09
CA ASP A 54 -8.60 -6.05 -9.19
C ASP A 54 -8.06 -4.66 -8.88
N TYR A 55 -7.10 -4.60 -7.97
CA TYR A 55 -6.39 -3.37 -7.60
C TYR A 55 -4.89 -3.61 -7.44
N THR A 56 -4.12 -2.53 -7.43
CA THR A 56 -2.68 -2.53 -7.15
C THR A 56 -2.38 -1.47 -6.09
N VAL A 57 -1.66 -1.88 -5.05
CA VAL A 57 -1.10 -0.97 -4.04
C VAL A 57 0.28 -0.51 -4.49
N ILE A 58 0.53 0.79 -4.44
CA ILE A 58 1.78 1.42 -4.85
C ILE A 58 2.39 2.14 -3.65
N PHE A 59 3.61 1.76 -3.32
CA PHE A 59 4.48 2.39 -2.34
C PHE A 59 5.42 3.31 -3.12
N ASP A 60 5.30 4.61 -2.95
CA ASP A 60 6.11 5.60 -3.67
C ASP A 60 7.03 6.34 -2.70
N ALA A 61 8.28 5.86 -2.62
CA ALA A 61 9.35 6.48 -1.86
C ALA A 61 10.25 7.38 -2.74
N GLY A 62 9.77 7.78 -3.93
CA GLY A 62 10.47 8.65 -4.85
C GLY A 62 11.09 7.94 -6.06
N PRO A 63 11.76 8.70 -6.95
CA PRO A 63 12.29 8.16 -8.21
C PRO A 63 13.19 6.94 -8.02
N GLY A 64 12.84 5.85 -8.70
CA GLY A 64 13.56 4.57 -8.61
C GLY A 64 13.24 3.72 -7.38
N HIS A 65 12.42 4.21 -6.44
CA HIS A 65 12.05 3.54 -5.20
C HIS A 65 10.53 3.41 -5.10
N ALA A 66 9.94 2.71 -6.06
CA ALA A 66 8.51 2.40 -6.06
C ALA A 66 8.28 0.89 -6.08
N VAL A 67 7.40 0.41 -5.21
CA VAL A 67 6.97 -0.99 -5.15
C VAL A 67 5.49 -1.05 -5.54
N LYS A 68 5.13 -2.02 -6.37
CA LYS A 68 3.75 -2.29 -6.78
C LYS A 68 3.37 -3.70 -6.34
N VAL A 69 2.29 -3.81 -5.59
CA VAL A 69 1.78 -5.07 -5.07
C VAL A 69 0.37 -5.30 -5.60
N PRO A 70 0.13 -6.33 -6.43
CA PRO A 70 -1.21 -6.71 -6.84
C PRO A 70 -2.06 -7.10 -5.62
N GLY A 71 -3.32 -6.67 -5.58
CA GLY A 71 -4.24 -7.03 -4.49
C GLY A 71 -4.45 -8.54 -4.35
N SER A 72 -4.30 -9.30 -5.44
CA SER A 72 -4.36 -10.77 -5.47
C SER A 72 -3.23 -11.46 -4.71
N GLU A 73 -2.12 -10.77 -4.45
CA GLU A 73 -0.99 -11.28 -3.67
C GLU A 73 -1.11 -10.97 -2.18
N ILE A 74 -2.12 -10.17 -1.79
CA ILE A 74 -2.36 -9.81 -0.39
C ILE A 74 -3.30 -10.85 0.22
N THR A 75 -2.77 -11.68 1.10
CA THR A 75 -3.50 -12.74 1.79
C THR A 75 -3.82 -12.36 3.22
N GLU A 76 -4.82 -13.04 3.79
CA GLU A 76 -5.11 -13.09 5.23
C GLU A 76 -3.95 -13.72 6.01
#